data_AF-A0AAV9AL87-F1
#
_entry.id   AF-A0AAV9AL87-F1
#
_cell.length_a   1.000
_cell.length_b   1.000
_cell.length_c   1.000
_cell.angle_alpha   90.00
_cell.angle_beta   90.00
_cell.angle_gamma   90.00
#
_symmetry.space_group_name_H-M   'P 1'
#
loop_
_entity.id
_entity.type
_entity.pdbx_description
1 polymer ?
#
loop_
_entity_poly.entity_id
_entity_poly.type
_entity_poly.pdbx_seq_one_letter_code
_entity_poly.pdbx_strand_id
1 'polypeptide(L)' 'MCITYFFLLTLLSLGVICTNLFEKEIGLGNSIYFVMIVASTVGFGDITFRSKRGRIFACCWIFPVTTAFRYAF' A
#
# COMPACT_ATOMS: atom_id res chain seq x y z
N MET A 1 -7.33 -18.79 -6.50
CA MET A 1 -7.89 -17.57 -7.14
C MET A 1 -8.69 -16.74 -6.14
N CYS A 2 -9.83 -17.20 -5.60
CA CYS A 2 -10.62 -16.40 -4.63
C CYS A 2 -9.83 -15.97 -3.38
N ILE A 3 -9.07 -16.89 -2.76
CA ILE A 3 -8.28 -16.61 -1.54
C ILE A 3 -7.26 -15.49 -1.78
N THR A 4 -6.59 -15.49 -2.94
CA THR A 4 -5.60 -14.46 -3.32
C THR A 4 -6.25 -13.08 -3.44
N TYR A 5 -7.43 -12.98 -4.05
CA TYR A 5 -8.16 -11.71 -4.16
C TYR A 5 -8.59 -11.18 -2.80
N PHE A 6 -9.11 -12.04 -1.91
CA PHE A 6 -9.45 -11.63 -0.54
C PHE A 6 -8.21 -11.13 0.22
N PHE A 7 -7.08 -11.83 0.12
CA PHE A 7 -5.83 -11.43 0.76
C PHE A 7 -5.25 -10.13 0.20
N LEU A 8 -5.36 -9.91 -1.12
CA LEU A 8 -4.96 -8.65 -1.74
C LEU A 8 -5.81 -7.48 -1.22
N LEU A 9 -7.13 -7.65 -1.14
CA LEU A 9 -8.04 -6.59 -0.65
C LEU A 9 -7.75 -6.21 0.81
N THR A 10 -7.40 -7.18 1.66
CA THR A 10 -7.03 -6.88 3.06
C THR A 10 -5.70 -6.12 3.13
N LEU A 11 -4.71 -6.47 2.30
CA LEU A 11 -3.44 -5.74 2.24
C LEU A 11 -3.60 -4.31 1.69
N LEU A 12 -4.42 -4.11 0.66
CA LEU A 12 -4.68 -2.79 0.09
C LEU A 12 -5.42 -1.90 1.10
N SER A 13 -6.47 -2.41 1.75
CA SER A 13 -7.19 -1.67 2.78
C SER A 13 -6.30 -1.33 3.99
N LEU A 14 -5.46 -2.28 4.44
CA LEU A 14 -4.46 -2.02 5.47
C LEU A 14 -3.47 -0.92 5.05
N GLY A 15 -3.01 -0.95 3.80
CA GLY A 15 -2.14 0.08 3.23
C GLY A 15 -2.77 1.47 3.32
N VAL A 16 -4.03 1.61 2.92
CA VAL A 16 -4.77 2.88 2.92
C VAL A 16 -4.99 3.37 4.35
N ILE A 17 -5.33 2.48 5.28
CA ILE A 17 -5.50 2.82 6.69
C ILE A 17 -4.17 3.31 7.27
N CYS A 18 -3.09 2.57 7.05
CA CYS A 18 -1.77 2.93 7.57
C CYS A 18 -1.22 4.22 6.96
N THR A 19 -1.42 4.50 5.67
CA THR A 19 -1.03 5.79 5.08
C THR A 19 -1.77 6.96 5.73
N ASN A 20 -3.09 6.85 5.94
CA ASN A 20 -3.86 7.89 6.62
C ASN A 20 -3.50 8.03 8.11
N LEU A 21 -3.06 6.94 8.77
CA LEU A 21 -2.61 6.97 10.16
C LEU A 21 -1.23 7.62 10.33
N PHE A 22 -0.28 7.31 9.44
CA PHE A 22 1.09 7.83 9.54
C PHE A 22 1.26 9.20 8.87
N GLU A 23 0.43 9.51 7.88
CA GLU A 23 0.53 10.71 7.05
C GLU A 23 -0.87 11.30 6.83
N LYS A 24 -1.43 11.89 7.89
CA LYS A 24 -2.81 12.45 7.88
C LYS A 24 -3.05 13.52 6.81
N GLU A 25 -2.00 14.22 6.40
CA GLU A 25 -2.07 15.38 5.49
C GLU A 25 -2.28 14.98 4.01
N ILE A 26 -2.04 13.72 3.62
CA ILE A 26 -2.07 13.32 2.20
C ILE A 26 -3.52 13.18 1.68
N GLY A 27 -4.46 12.85 2.56
CA GLY A 27 -5.85 12.60 2.21
C GLY A 27 -6.13 11.21 1.62
N LEU A 28 -7.42 10.87 1.53
CA LEU A 28 -7.88 9.51 1.23
C LEU A 28 -7.62 9.11 -0.24
N GLY A 29 -7.86 10.03 -1.20
CA GLY A 29 -7.64 9.77 -2.63
C GLY A 29 -6.17 9.48 -2.94
N ASN A 30 -5.26 10.30 -2.42
CA ASN A 30 -3.83 10.11 -2.57
C ASN A 30 -3.33 8.85 -1.87
N SER A 31 -3.94 8.46 -0.74
CA SER A 31 -3.64 7.21 -0.06
C SER A 31 -4.01 5.98 -0.90
N ILE A 32 -5.19 5.98 -1.53
CA ILE A 32 -5.59 4.91 -2.45
C ILE A 32 -4.64 4.88 -3.65
N TYR A 33 -4.36 6.03 -4.25
CA TYR A 33 -3.43 6.14 -5.36
C TYR A 33 -2.05 5.59 -4.99
N PHE A 34 -1.48 6.00 -3.85
CA PHE A 34 -0.19 5.51 -3.36
C PHE A 34 -0.18 3.97 -3.22
N VAL A 35 -1.21 3.41 -2.59
CA VAL A 35 -1.30 1.96 -2.39
C VAL A 35 -1.40 1.22 -3.73
N MET A 36 -2.14 1.76 -4.71
CA MET A 36 -2.28 1.17 -6.04
C MET A 36 -0.99 1.23 -6.86
N ILE A 37 -0.29 2.38 -6.89
CA ILE A 37 0.98 2.51 -7.63
C ILE A 37 2.10 1.67 -7.04
N VAL A 38 2.07 1.43 -5.72
CA VAL A 38 3.03 0.56 -5.04
C VAL A 38 2.71 -0.91 -5.31
N ALA A 39 1.44 -1.33 -5.20
CA ALA A 39 1.02 -2.70 -5.48
C ALA A 39 1.31 -3.10 -6.94
N SER A 40 1.09 -2.18 -7.88
CA SER A 40 1.37 -2.36 -9.31
C SER A 40 2.85 -2.20 -9.69
N THR A 41 3.74 -1.93 -8.73
CA THR A 41 5.19 -1.72 -8.93
C THR A 41 5.56 -0.53 -9.84
N VAL A 42 4.62 0.39 -10.09
CA VAL A 42 4.89 1.62 -10.86
C VAL A 42 5.77 2.57 -10.05
N GLY A 43 5.41 2.81 -8.79
CA GLY A 43 6.27 3.50 -7.82
C GLY A 43 6.78 4.90 -8.24
N PHE A 44 5.88 5.80 -8.66
CA PHE A 44 6.26 7.17 -9.10
C PHE A 44 7.09 7.98 -8.09
N GLY A 45 6.95 7.69 -6.78
CA GLY A 45 7.76 8.33 -5.73
C GLY A 45 7.35 9.77 -5.39
N ASP A 46 6.24 10.24 -5.94
CA ASP A 46 5.59 11.52 -5.62
C ASP A 46 5.03 11.55 -4.19
N ILE A 47 4.46 10.43 -3.75
CA ILE A 47 3.98 10.24 -2.38
C ILE A 47 4.85 9.19 -1.70
N THR A 48 5.37 9.54 -0.53
CA THR A 48 6.23 8.66 0.27
C THR A 48 5.97 8.86 1.76
N PHE A 49 6.24 7.83 2.56
CA PHE A 49 6.22 7.95 4.02
C PHE A 49 7.37 8.84 4.51
N ARG A 50 7.02 9.97 5.13
CA ARG A 50 7.94 10.92 5.76
C ARG A 50 8.20 10.55 7.21
N SER A 51 7.22 9.98 7.89
CA SER A 51 7.30 9.49 9.26
C SER A 51 8.20 8.26 9.39
N LYS A 52 9.06 8.24 10.41
CA LYS A 52 9.95 7.09 10.72
C LYS A 52 9.15 5.79 10.88
N ARG A 53 7.99 5.84 11.55
CA ARG A 53 7.12 4.67 11.75
C ARG A 53 6.48 4.20 10.45
N GLY A 54 6.06 5.15 9.61
CA GLY A 54 5.50 4.87 8.29
C GLY A 54 6.50 4.17 7.37
N ARG A 55 7.78 4.56 7.39
CA ARG A 55 8.83 3.90 6.59
C ARG A 55 9.07 2.45 7.00
N ILE A 56 9.13 2.17 8.30
CA ILE A 56 9.29 0.79 8.80
C ILE A 56 8.10 -0.07 8.36
N PHE A 57 6.87 0.45 8.53
CA PHE A 57 5.68 -0.21 8.04
C PHE A 57 5.72 -0.46 6.53
N ALA A 58 6.09 0.55 5.74
CA ALA A 58 6.18 0.46 4.29
C ALA A 58 7.13 -0.67 3.86
N CYS A 59 8.31 -0.76 4.47
CA CYS A 59 9.27 -1.82 4.20
C CYS A 59 8.66 -3.21 4.42
N CYS A 60 7.93 -3.42 5.53
CA CYS A 60 7.28 -4.70 5.82
C CYS A 60 6.06 -4.99 4.92
N TRP A 61 5.31 -3.95 4.53
CA TRP A 61 4.05 -4.07 3.80
C TRP A 61 4.23 -4.22 2.28
N ILE A 62 5.29 -3.64 1.69
CA ILE A 62 5.55 -3.68 0.23
C ILE A 62 5.78 -5.12 -0.28
N PHE A 63 6.49 -5.96 0.48
CA PHE A 63 6.75 -7.36 0.08
C PHE A 63 5.46 -8.19 -0.11
N PRO A 64 4.56 -8.29 0.88
CA PRO A 64 3.35 -9.08 0.73
C PRO A 64 2.37 -8.49 -0.29
N VAL A 65 2.23 -7.15 -0.38
CA VAL A 65 1.28 -6.53 -1.31
C VAL A 65 1.69 -6.73 -2.78
N THR A 66 2.97 -6.56 -3.11
CA THR A 66 3.47 -6.76 -4.49
C THR A 66 3.41 -8.23 -4.91
N THR A 67 3.75 -9.14 -3.99
CA THR A 67 3.64 -10.58 -4.22
C THR A 67 2.19 -11.00 -4.44
N ALA A 68 1.27 -10.55 -3.59
CA ALA A 68 -0.16 -10.85 -3.74
C ALA A 68 -0.74 -10.27 -5.04
N PHE A 69 -0.34 -9.07 -5.43
CA PHE A 69 -0.76 -8.43 -6.68
C PHE A 69 -0.31 -9.25 -7.89
N ARG A 70 0.93 -9.76 -7.90
CA ARG A 70 1.48 -10.63 -8.96
C ARG A 70 0.77 -11.97 -9.09
N TYR A 71 0.20 -12.51 -8.02
CA TYR A 71 -0.58 -13.76 -8.08
C TYR A 71 -2.06 -13.54 -8.42
N ALA A 72 -2.54 -12.30 -8.33
CA ALA A 72 -3.92 -11.95 -8.67
C ALA A 72 -4.09 -11.61 -10.17
N PHE A 73 -3.01 -11.23 -10.87
CA PHE A 73 -2.98 -10.85 -12.28
C PHE A 73 -1.75 -11.43 -12.99
#